data_AF-A0A3D2KSC4-F1
#
_entry.id   AF-A0A3D2KSC4-F1
#
_cell.length_a   1.000
_cell.length_b   1.000
_cell.length_c   1.000
_cell.angle_alpha   90.00
_cell.angle_beta   90.00
_cell.angle_gamma   90.00
#
_symmetry.space_group_name_H-M   'P 1'
#
loop_
_entity.id
_entity.type
_entity.pdbx_description
1 polymer ?
#
loop_
_entity_poly.entity_id
_entity_poly.type
_entity_poly.pdbx_seq_one_letter_code
_entity_poly.pdbx_strand_id
1 'polypeptide(L)'
;MITLEQAFLTLETENEVTMFLKDLCTPAEIKAMQERWRVCQLLYEGEHSYADIHNETGVSITTVGRVARFLKDEQYGGYRAMLEKLAK
;
A
#
# COMPACT_ATOMS: atom_id res chain seq x y z
N MET A 1 -28.07 -0.35 4.25
CA MET A 1 -26.99 -0.22 3.24
C MET A 1 -25.69 -0.48 3.96
N ILE A 2 -24.85 -1.39 3.47
CA ILE A 2 -23.52 -1.65 4.06
C ILE A 2 -22.50 -0.65 3.49
N THR A 3 -21.46 -0.35 4.25
CA THR A 3 -20.35 0.52 3.85
C THR A 3 -19.28 -0.24 3.04
N LEU A 4 -18.39 0.47 2.36
CA LEU A 4 -17.31 -0.14 1.58
C LEU A 4 -16.32 -0.89 2.49
N GLU A 5 -16.03 -0.34 3.66
CA GLU A 5 -15.19 -0.96 4.69
C GLU A 5 -15.80 -2.27 5.18
N GLN A 6 -17.12 -2.28 5.41
CA GLN A 6 -17.85 -3.50 5.76
C GLN A 6 -17.78 -4.54 4.63
N ALA A 7 -17.82 -4.14 3.36
CA ALA A 7 -17.66 -5.06 2.23
C ALA A 7 -16.22 -5.63 2.16
N PHE A 8 -15.19 -4.83 2.43
CA PHE A 8 -13.81 -5.34 2.51
C PHE A 8 -13.63 -6.37 3.64
N LEU A 9 -14.34 -6.21 4.76
CA LEU A 9 -14.28 -7.15 5.87
C LEU A 9 -14.94 -8.51 5.60
N THR A 10 -15.75 -8.66 4.54
CA THR A 10 -16.38 -9.93 4.18
C THR A 10 -15.58 -10.77 3.18
N LEU A 11 -14.47 -10.24 2.63
CA LEU A 11 -13.65 -10.94 1.65
C LEU A 11 -12.72 -11.94 2.37
N GLU A 12 -12.71 -13.18 1.91
CA GLU A 12 -11.98 -14.28 2.56
C GLU A 12 -10.76 -14.74 1.75
N THR A 13 -10.73 -14.48 0.45
CA THR A 13 -9.66 -14.94 -0.45
C THR A 13 -9.02 -13.82 -1.26
N GLU A 14 -7.74 -13.99 -1.62
CA GLU A 14 -7.03 -13.05 -2.50
C GLU A 14 -7.75 -12.88 -3.86
N ASN A 15 -8.38 -13.93 -4.36
CA ASN A 15 -9.12 -13.89 -5.62
C ASN A 15 -10.38 -13.01 -5.50
N GLU A 16 -11.12 -13.09 -4.40
CA GLU A 16 -12.26 -12.22 -4.13
C GLU A 16 -11.85 -10.76 -4.07
N VAL A 17 -10.76 -10.45 -3.33
CA VAL A 17 -10.19 -9.10 -3.27
C VAL A 17 -9.79 -8.62 -4.67
N THR A 18 -9.12 -9.46 -5.45
CA THR A 18 -8.67 -9.12 -6.80
C THR A 18 -9.84 -8.81 -7.73
N MET A 19 -10.88 -9.63 -7.72
CA MET A 19 -12.07 -9.42 -8.55
C MET A 19 -12.79 -8.13 -8.13
N PHE A 20 -12.99 -7.93 -6.82
CA PHE A 20 -13.65 -6.74 -6.30
C PHE A 20 -12.89 -5.44 -6.62
N LEU A 21 -11.56 -5.45 -6.50
CA LEU A 21 -10.73 -4.30 -6.87
C LEU A 21 -10.76 -4.02 -8.38
N LYS A 22 -10.84 -5.05 -9.24
CA LYS A 22 -10.96 -4.88 -10.70
C LYS A 22 -12.29 -4.27 -11.14
N ASP A 23 -13.36 -4.49 -10.39
CA ASP A 23 -14.66 -3.85 -10.62
C ASP A 23 -14.66 -2.39 -10.10
N LEU A 24 -14.02 -2.14 -8.94
CA LEU A 24 -14.03 -0.85 -8.27
C LEU A 24 -13.03 0.16 -8.85
N CYS A 25 -11.89 -0.30 -9.33
CA CYS A 25 -10.75 0.53 -9.70
C CYS A 25 -10.28 0.25 -11.12
N THR A 26 -9.71 1.27 -11.74
CA THR A 26 -8.98 1.12 -13.00
C THR A 26 -7.68 0.34 -12.80
N PRO A 27 -7.13 -0.30 -13.85
CA PRO A 27 -5.84 -0.97 -13.77
C PRO A 27 -4.69 -0.06 -13.28
N ALA A 28 -4.74 1.23 -13.63
CA ALA A 28 -3.74 2.21 -13.20
C ALA A 28 -3.82 2.51 -11.70
N GLU A 29 -5.02 2.59 -11.13
CA GLU A 29 -5.23 2.80 -9.69
C GLU A 29 -4.77 1.59 -8.88
N ILE A 30 -5.09 0.37 -9.33
CA ILE A 30 -4.63 -0.87 -8.70
C ILE A 30 -3.10 -0.90 -8.70
N LYS A 31 -2.47 -0.64 -9.85
CA LYS A 31 -1.01 -0.58 -9.96
C LYS A 31 -0.42 0.46 -9.01
N ALA A 32 -0.98 1.66 -8.94
CA ALA A 32 -0.52 2.70 -8.04
C ALA A 32 -0.65 2.32 -6.55
N MET A 33 -1.69 1.58 -6.16
CA MET A 33 -1.84 1.06 -4.80
C MET A 33 -0.77 0.00 -4.48
N GLN A 34 -0.52 -0.92 -5.41
CA GLN A 34 0.52 -1.95 -5.28
C GLN A 34 1.93 -1.33 -5.18
N GLU A 35 2.23 -0.35 -6.02
CA GLU A 35 3.49 0.40 -5.99
C GLU A 35 3.70 1.11 -4.64
N ARG A 36 2.67 1.79 -4.12
CA ARG A 36 2.73 2.43 -2.80
C ARG A 36 2.94 1.42 -1.69
N TRP A 37 2.27 0.27 -1.75
CA TRP A 37 2.44 -0.81 -0.78
C TRP A 37 3.88 -1.36 -0.80
N ARG A 38 4.44 -1.62 -1.99
CA ARG A 38 5.84 -2.09 -2.14
C ARG A 38 6.84 -1.07 -1.59
N VAL A 39 6.68 0.21 -1.95
CA VAL A 39 7.51 1.30 -1.41
C VAL A 39 7.40 1.36 0.12
N CYS A 40 6.20 1.18 0.67
CA CYS A 40 5.99 1.19 2.11
C CYS A 40 6.75 0.05 2.81
N GLN A 41 6.79 -1.15 2.23
CA GLN A 41 7.53 -2.29 2.77
C GLN A 41 9.04 -1.99 2.80
N LEU A 42 9.61 -1.52 1.69
CA LEU A 42 11.03 -1.17 1.58
C LEU A 42 11.44 -0.06 2.57
N LEU A 43 10.57 0.95 2.75
CA LEU A 43 10.80 2.02 3.72
C LEU A 43 10.75 1.54 5.17
N TYR A 44 9.95 0.50 5.45
CA TYR A 44 9.81 -0.07 6.79
C TYR A 44 10.99 -0.95 7.17
N GLU A 45 11.57 -1.68 6.19
CA GLU A 45 12.82 -2.44 6.37
C GLU A 45 13.99 -1.52 6.74
N GLY A 46 14.02 -0.29 6.21
CA GLY A 46 14.94 0.76 6.64
C GLY A 46 16.34 0.71 6.02
N GLU A 47 16.59 -0.22 5.10
CA GLU A 47 17.90 -0.40 4.45
C GLU A 47 18.08 0.40 3.16
N HIS A 48 17.00 0.91 2.58
CA HIS A 48 17.01 1.54 1.25
C HIS A 48 16.87 3.07 1.32
N SER A 49 17.71 3.79 0.58
CA SER A 49 17.51 5.23 0.34
C SER A 49 16.35 5.48 -0.63
N TYR A 50 15.84 6.70 -0.69
CA TYR A 50 14.76 7.03 -1.65
C TYR A 50 15.20 6.84 -3.11
N ALA A 51 16.48 7.01 -3.41
CA ALA A 51 17.04 6.75 -4.73
C ALA A 51 17.06 5.25 -5.03
N ASP A 52 17.43 4.41 -4.06
CA ASP A 52 17.42 2.95 -4.23
C ASP A 52 16.01 2.44 -4.47
N ILE A 53 15.04 2.91 -3.69
CA ILE A 53 13.63 2.55 -3.86
C ILE A 53 13.12 3.00 -5.23
N HIS A 54 13.47 4.21 -5.69
CA HIS A 54 13.12 4.67 -7.03
C HIS A 54 13.69 3.75 -8.12
N ASN A 55 14.97 3.39 -8.00
CA ASN A 55 15.65 2.53 -8.97
C ASN A 55 15.08 1.10 -9.00
N GLU A 56 14.69 0.54 -7.85
CA GLU A 56 14.11 -0.80 -7.76
C GLU A 56 12.66 -0.84 -8.26
N THR A 57 11.84 0.14 -7.85
CA THR A 57 10.38 0.09 -8.06
C THR A 57 9.92 0.86 -9.29
N GLY A 58 10.74 1.75 -9.84
CA GLY A 58 10.36 2.70 -10.89
C GLY A 58 9.41 3.82 -10.42
N VAL A 59 9.03 3.83 -9.13
CA VAL A 59 8.12 4.82 -8.55
C VAL A 59 8.84 6.15 -8.37
N SER A 60 8.21 7.26 -8.76
CA SER A 60 8.84 8.59 -8.66
C SER A 60 9.30 8.93 -7.24
N ILE A 61 10.43 9.65 -7.12
CA ILE A 61 10.95 10.12 -5.82
C ILE A 61 9.89 10.91 -5.04
N THR A 62 9.07 11.71 -5.73
CA THR A 62 7.95 12.44 -5.12
C THR A 62 6.93 11.49 -4.48
N THR A 63 6.59 10.38 -5.15
CA THR A 63 5.69 9.37 -4.60
C THR A 63 6.34 8.65 -3.41
N VAL A 64 7.63 8.29 -3.51
CA VAL A 64 8.38 7.68 -2.39
C VAL A 64 8.34 8.58 -1.16
N GLY A 65 8.62 9.88 -1.32
CA GLY A 65 8.54 10.86 -0.23
C GLY A 65 7.14 10.96 0.38
N ARG A 66 6.08 10.90 -0.43
CA ARG A 66 4.69 10.88 0.08
C ARG A 66 4.42 9.62 0.91
N VAL A 67 4.81 8.44 0.43
CA VAL A 67 4.63 7.20 1.19
C VAL A 67 5.41 7.25 2.51
N ALA A 68 6.66 7.74 2.49
CA ALA A 68 7.47 7.87 3.70
C ALA A 68 6.83 8.79 4.74
N ARG A 69 6.27 9.94 4.31
CA ARG A 69 5.52 10.84 5.20
C ARG A 69 4.30 10.14 5.81
N PHE A 70 3.52 9.40 5.01
CA PHE A 70 2.34 8.67 5.52
C PHE A 70 2.71 7.51 6.45
N LEU A 71 3.87 6.91 6.26
CA LEU A 71 4.37 5.85 7.13
C LEU A 71 4.89 6.38 8.47
N LYS A 72 5.51 7.57 8.48
CA LYS A 72 6.23 8.11 9.66
C LYS A 72 5.48 9.20 10.41
N ASP A 73 4.83 10.12 9.70
CA ASP A 73 4.41 11.41 10.24
C ASP A 73 2.88 11.55 10.34
N GLU A 74 2.12 10.86 9.51
CA GLU A 74 0.65 10.96 9.50
C GLU A 74 -0.01 10.18 10.65
N GLN A 75 -1.05 10.77 11.23
CA GLN A 75 -1.76 10.24 12.41
C GLN A 75 -2.62 8.99 12.12
N TYR A 76 -2.80 8.59 10.86
CA TYR A 76 -3.69 7.48 10.48
C TYR A 76 -3.14 6.10 10.86
N GLY A 77 -1.81 5.92 10.82
CA GLY A 77 -1.13 4.69 11.25
C GLY A 77 -1.41 3.41 10.44
N GLY A 78 -2.22 3.46 9.37
CA GLY A 78 -2.69 2.27 8.65
C GLY A 78 -1.57 1.41 8.05
N TYR A 79 -0.56 2.02 7.44
CA TYR A 79 0.61 1.28 6.93
C TYR A 79 1.34 0.53 8.04
N ARG A 80 1.67 1.22 9.14
CA ARG A 80 2.38 0.65 10.28
C ARG A 80 1.60 -0.50 10.89
N ALA A 81 0.31 -0.32 11.14
CA ALA A 81 -0.53 -1.35 11.73
C ALA A 81 -0.58 -2.63 10.87
N MET A 82 -0.66 -2.49 9.54
CA MET A 82 -0.65 -3.63 8.64
C MET A 82 0.71 -4.32 8.57
N LEU A 83 1.80 -3.54 8.47
CA LEU A 83 3.17 -4.08 8.46
C LEU A 83 3.50 -4.84 9.75
N GLU A 84 3.15 -4.27 10.91
CA GLU A 84 3.33 -4.93 12.22
C GLU A 84 2.48 -6.19 12.37
N LYS A 85 1.29 -6.23 11.74
CA LYS A 85 0.45 -7.44 11.73
C LYS A 85 1.04 -8.55 10.85
N LEU A 86 1.67 -8.20 9.73
CA LEU A 86 2.26 -9.14 8.78
C LEU A 86 3.66 -9.63 9.21
N ALA A 87 4.36 -8.88 10.07
CA ALA A 87 5.65 -9.27 10.63
C ALA A 87 5.54 -10.27 11.82
N LYS A 88 4.32 -10.58 12.26
CA LYS A 88 4.03 -11.63 13.25
C LYS A 88 3.77 -12.96 12.57
#